data_AF-A0A8T5UTK0-F1
#
_entry.id   AF-A0A8T5UTK0-F1
#
_cell.length_a   1.000
_cell.length_b   1.000
_cell.length_c   1.000
_cell.angle_alpha   90.00
_cell.angle_beta   90.00
_cell.angle_gamma   90.00
#
_symmetry.space_group_name_H-M   'P 1'
#
loop_
_entity.id
_entity.type
_entity.pdbx_description
1 polymer ?
#
loop_
_entity_poly.entity_id
_entity_poly.type
_entity_poly.pdbx_seq_one_letter_code
_entity_poly.pdbx_strand_id
1 'polypeptide(L)'
;MADYALFGLKILLIFFVMYSLIKFYVFFFIKYERRRKLLDSSYNGKTSATQVQDIFLLVMALILLGLLFVSGGMQYISFTTGLFVGMLLIQLYFHSFSKPLKTEESPEPPISPIKMMSYAIEASPGRAWKELVILTVILVWALYMLLTVGFGL
;
A
#
# COMPACT_ATOMS: atom_id res chain seq x y z
N MET A 1 -24.84 -13.33 -11.44
CA MET A 1 -23.47 -13.55 -10.91
C MET A 1 -22.60 -12.31 -11.08
N ALA A 2 -22.58 -11.68 -12.26
CA ALA A 2 -21.84 -10.44 -12.50
C ALA A 2 -22.21 -9.30 -11.51
N ASP A 3 -23.50 -9.14 -11.20
CA ASP A 3 -23.94 -8.08 -10.27
C ASP A 3 -23.43 -8.29 -8.84
N TYR A 4 -23.47 -9.53 -8.33
CA TYR A 4 -22.92 -9.87 -7.02
C TYR A 4 -21.39 -9.71 -6.97
N ALA A 5 -20.70 -10.08 -8.06
CA ALA A 5 -19.26 -9.89 -8.17
C ALA A 5 -18.89 -8.40 -8.17
N LEU A 6 -19.64 -7.58 -8.91
CA LEU A 6 -19.46 -6.13 -8.96
C LEU A 6 -19.73 -5.48 -7.60
N PHE A 7 -20.81 -5.89 -6.92
CA PHE A 7 -21.15 -5.39 -5.60
C PHE A 7 -20.08 -5.74 -4.57
N GLY A 8 -19.63 -7.00 -4.54
CA GLY A 8 -18.53 -7.44 -3.69
C GLY A 8 -17.23 -6.69 -3.97
N LEU A 9 -16.90 -6.47 -5.25
CA LEU A 9 -15.75 -5.68 -5.67
C LEU A 9 -15.81 -4.26 -5.12
N LYS A 10 -16.95 -3.57 -5.26
CA LYS A 10 -17.13 -2.19 -4.77
C LYS A 10 -16.89 -2.11 -3.25
N ILE A 11 -17.43 -3.06 -2.47
CA ILE A 11 -17.22 -3.11 -1.01
C ILE A 11 -15.74 -3.30 -0.68
N LEU A 12 -15.09 -4.27 -1.31
CA LEU A 12 -13.67 -4.55 -1.06
C LEU A 12 -12.79 -3.35 -1.45
N LEU A 13 -13.09 -2.69 -2.56
CA LEU A 13 -12.37 -1.49 -2.99
C LEU A 13 -12.55 -0.35 -1.99
N ILE A 14 -13.77 -0.10 -1.48
CA ILE A 14 -13.98 0.90 -0.41
C ILE A 14 -13.12 0.55 0.81
N PHE A 15 -13.15 -0.71 1.26
CA PHE A 15 -12.37 -1.16 2.40
C PHE A 15 -10.86 -0.91 2.19
N PHE A 16 -10.30 -1.32 1.05
CA PHE A 16 -8.86 -1.15 0.78
C PHE A 16 -8.46 0.31 0.58
N VAL A 17 -9.31 1.13 -0.04
CA VAL A 17 -9.06 2.57 -0.21
C VAL A 17 -9.04 3.25 1.15
N MET A 18 -10.06 2.99 1.99
CA MET A 18 -10.13 3.53 3.35
C MET A 18 -8.97 3.04 4.22
N TYR A 19 -8.66 1.74 4.18
CA TYR A 19 -7.51 1.17 4.89
C TYR A 19 -6.20 1.86 4.49
N SER A 20 -5.99 2.08 3.19
CA SER A 20 -4.78 2.74 2.67
C SER A 20 -4.69 4.20 3.14
N LEU A 21 -5.78 4.96 3.05
CA LEU A 21 -5.83 6.35 3.51
C LEU A 21 -5.57 6.48 5.02
N ILE A 22 -6.20 5.61 5.82
CA ILE A 22 -5.97 5.56 7.27
C ILE A 22 -4.51 5.20 7.56
N LYS A 23 -3.95 4.20 6.86
CA LYS A 23 -2.56 3.79 7.05
C LYS A 23 -1.59 4.93 6.72
N PHE A 24 -1.82 5.66 5.63
CA PHE A 24 -1.01 6.83 5.30
C PHE A 24 -1.09 7.91 6.38
N TYR A 25 -2.30 8.24 6.84
CA TYR A 25 -2.46 9.18 7.94
C TYR A 25 -1.70 8.71 9.20
N VAL A 26 -1.89 7.45 9.62
CA VAL A 26 -1.19 6.91 10.79
C VAL A 26 0.33 6.96 10.61
N PHE A 27 0.84 6.65 9.42
CA PHE A 27 2.26 6.60 9.12
C PHE A 27 2.95 7.97 9.22
N PHE A 28 2.33 9.03 8.71
CA PHE A 28 2.90 10.38 8.74
C PHE A 28 2.83 11.07 10.10
N PHE A 29 1.77 10.81 10.86
CA PHE A 29 1.49 11.57 12.08
C PHE A 29 2.01 10.90 13.37
N ILE A 30 2.37 9.61 13.32
CA ILE A 30 3.03 8.94 14.45
C ILE A 30 4.49 9.43 14.57
N LYS A 31 4.98 9.66 15.79
CA LYS A 31 6.39 10.02 16.04
C LYS A 31 7.34 8.87 15.69
N TYR A 32 8.54 9.20 15.20
CA TYR A 32 9.58 8.22 14.82
C TYR A 32 9.79 7.13 15.87
N GLU A 33 9.98 7.49 17.14
CA GLU A 33 10.22 6.52 18.23
C GLU A 33 9.14 5.45 18.35
N ARG A 34 7.87 5.82 18.16
CA ARG A 34 6.76 4.88 18.23
C ARG A 34 6.75 3.97 17.00
N ARG A 35 7.02 4.51 15.81
CA ARG A 35 7.12 3.68 14.60
C ARG A 35 8.30 2.71 14.68
N ARG A 36 9.45 3.19 15.16
CA ARG A 36 10.64 2.37 15.39
C ARG A 36 10.36 1.21 16.35
N LYS A 37 9.74 1.49 17.50
CA LYS A 37 9.36 0.44 18.46
C LYS A 37 8.40 -0.60 17.87
N LEU A 38 7.41 -0.16 17.09
CA LEU A 38 6.47 -1.06 16.40
C LEU A 38 7.19 -1.92 15.34
N LEU A 39 8.12 -1.32 14.61
CA LEU A 39 8.93 -2.00 13.62
C LEU A 39 9.83 -3.05 14.26
N ASP A 40 10.57 -2.68 15.31
CA ASP A 40 11.43 -3.58 16.06
C ASP A 40 10.62 -4.75 16.64
N SER A 41 9.42 -4.48 17.17
CA SER A 41 8.50 -5.51 17.65
C SER A 41 7.98 -6.44 16.54
N SER A 42 7.86 -5.95 15.30
CA SER A 42 7.39 -6.74 14.16
C SER A 42 8.46 -7.71 13.67
N TYR A 43 9.73 -7.27 13.68
CA TYR A 43 10.85 -8.11 13.31
C TYR A 43 11.27 -9.05 14.44
N ASN A 44 11.34 -8.59 15.69
CA ASN A 44 11.64 -9.40 16.90
C ASN A 44 12.76 -10.45 16.68
N GLY A 45 13.93 -10.01 16.21
CA GLY A 45 15.08 -10.87 15.90
C GLY A 45 15.02 -11.64 14.58
N LYS A 46 13.92 -11.54 13.82
CA LYS A 46 13.74 -12.19 12.51
C LYS A 46 14.29 -11.34 11.38
N THR A 47 14.54 -11.98 10.24
CA THR A 47 14.95 -11.34 8.98
C THR A 47 13.78 -10.84 8.14
N SER A 48 12.55 -11.25 8.43
CA SER A 48 11.33 -10.78 7.77
C SER A 48 10.16 -10.71 8.76
N ALA A 49 9.31 -9.69 8.60
CA ALA A 49 8.11 -9.46 9.41
C ALA A 49 6.81 -9.51 8.60
N THR A 50 6.88 -9.50 7.26
CA THR A 50 5.73 -9.22 6.39
C THR A 50 5.20 -10.43 5.64
N GLN A 51 5.87 -11.60 5.67
CA GLN A 51 5.54 -12.74 4.80
C GLN A 51 4.06 -13.15 4.79
N VAL A 52 3.43 -13.25 5.97
CA VAL A 52 2.00 -13.63 6.06
C VAL A 52 1.12 -12.55 5.45
N GLN A 53 1.45 -11.28 5.70
CA GLN A 53 0.73 -10.14 5.12
C GLN A 53 0.93 -10.09 3.60
N ASP A 54 2.12 -10.39 3.09
CA ASP A 54 2.43 -10.40 1.67
C ASP A 54 1.61 -11.47 0.94
N ILE A 55 1.52 -12.68 1.51
CA ILE A 55 0.66 -13.75 0.98
C ILE A 55 -0.82 -13.34 1.01
N PHE A 56 -1.28 -12.77 2.13
CA PHE A 56 -2.65 -12.30 2.24
C PHE A 56 -2.98 -11.24 1.18
N LEU A 57 -2.12 -10.23 1.01
CA LEU A 57 -2.30 -9.17 0.01
C LEU A 57 -2.27 -9.72 -1.41
N LEU A 58 -1.42 -10.71 -1.70
CA LEU A 58 -1.39 -11.39 -2.99
C LEU A 58 -2.71 -12.10 -3.28
N VAL A 59 -3.24 -12.86 -2.31
CA VAL A 59 -4.55 -13.52 -2.44
C VAL A 59 -5.65 -12.48 -2.65
N MET A 60 -5.64 -11.38 -1.91
CA MET A 60 -6.61 -10.28 -2.09
C MET A 60 -6.52 -9.65 -3.47
N ALA A 61 -5.31 -9.45 -4.01
CA ALA A 61 -5.12 -8.95 -5.37
C ALA A 61 -5.73 -9.89 -6.41
N LEU A 62 -5.55 -11.21 -6.26
CA LEU A 62 -6.17 -12.20 -7.14
C LEU A 62 -7.71 -12.17 -7.04
N ILE A 63 -8.27 -12.00 -5.84
CA ILE A 63 -9.72 -11.88 -5.63
C ILE A 63 -10.25 -10.62 -6.31
N LEU A 64 -9.60 -9.47 -6.13
CA LEU A 64 -10.01 -8.21 -6.78
C LEU A 64 -9.99 -8.33 -8.31
N LEU A 65 -8.93 -8.92 -8.87
CA LEU A 65 -8.82 -9.18 -10.31
C LEU A 65 -9.89 -10.14 -10.81
N GLY A 66 -10.13 -11.23 -10.08
CA GLY A 66 -11.17 -12.21 -10.42
C GLY A 66 -12.56 -11.60 -10.40
N LEU A 67 -12.89 -10.81 -9.37
CA LEU A 67 -14.16 -10.11 -9.28
C LEU A 67 -14.32 -9.07 -10.39
N LEU A 68 -13.26 -8.30 -10.71
CA LEU A 68 -13.28 -7.36 -11.83
C LEU A 68 -13.55 -8.07 -13.15
N PHE A 69 -12.89 -9.19 -13.41
CA PHE A 69 -13.08 -9.96 -14.63
C PHE A 69 -14.49 -10.56 -14.74
N VAL A 70 -14.97 -11.21 -13.68
CA VAL A 70 -16.32 -11.83 -13.63
C VAL A 70 -17.43 -10.78 -13.71
N SER A 71 -17.19 -9.56 -13.21
CA SER A 71 -18.17 -8.46 -13.31
C SER A 71 -18.35 -7.92 -14.74
N GLY A 72 -17.41 -8.20 -15.66
CA GLY A 72 -17.40 -7.62 -17.00
C GLY A 72 -17.03 -6.13 -17.04
N GLY A 73 -16.66 -5.53 -15.91
CA GLY A 73 -16.34 -4.09 -15.79
C GLY A 73 -14.94 -3.70 -16.27
N MET A 74 -14.17 -4.62 -16.86
CA MET A 74 -12.79 -4.35 -17.26
C MET A 74 -12.74 -3.61 -18.60
N GLN A 75 -12.28 -2.35 -18.56
CA GLN A 75 -11.92 -1.58 -19.76
C GLN A 75 -10.40 -1.58 -19.91
N TYR A 76 -9.90 -2.11 -21.04
CA TYR A 76 -8.48 -2.44 -21.20
C TYR A 76 -7.55 -1.22 -21.06
N ILE A 77 -7.91 -0.06 -21.60
CA ILE A 77 -7.07 1.15 -21.52
C ILE A 77 -6.90 1.58 -20.06
N SER A 78 -7.99 1.65 -19.31
CA SER A 78 -8.02 2.07 -17.91
C SER A 78 -7.28 1.06 -17.02
N PHE A 79 -7.50 -0.23 -17.28
CA PHE A 79 -6.81 -1.32 -16.58
C PHE A 79 -5.30 -1.27 -16.81
N THR A 80 -4.86 -1.25 -18.07
CA THR A 80 -3.43 -1.22 -18.42
C THR A 80 -2.76 0.06 -17.94
N THR A 81 -3.41 1.22 -18.09
CA THR A 81 -2.90 2.50 -17.58
C THR A 81 -2.76 2.46 -16.07
N GLY A 82 -3.78 2.01 -15.35
CA GLY A 82 -3.75 1.87 -13.89
C GLY A 82 -2.65 0.93 -13.40
N LEU A 83 -2.46 -0.20 -14.08
CA LEU A 83 -1.39 -1.15 -13.78
C LEU A 83 0.00 -0.49 -13.92
N PHE A 84 0.26 0.17 -15.06
CA PHE A 84 1.54 0.86 -15.29
C PHE A 84 1.77 1.99 -14.29
N VAL A 85 0.76 2.82 -14.02
CA VAL A 85 0.86 3.89 -13.02
C VAL A 85 1.18 3.32 -11.63
N GLY A 86 0.51 2.25 -11.22
CA GLY A 86 0.79 1.57 -9.96
C GLY A 86 2.23 1.04 -9.87
N MET A 87 2.71 0.38 -10.93
CA MET A 87 4.09 -0.12 -11.03
C MET A 87 5.13 1.00 -10.95
N LEU A 88 4.89 2.12 -11.62
CA LEU A 88 5.79 3.26 -11.60
C LEU A 88 5.83 3.92 -10.22
N LEU A 89 4.67 4.13 -9.60
CA LEU A 89 4.59 4.76 -8.27
C LEU A 89 5.28 3.92 -7.20
N ILE A 90 5.12 2.59 -7.20
CA ILE A 90 5.81 1.74 -6.22
C ILE A 90 7.32 1.73 -6.43
N GLN A 91 7.79 1.74 -7.69
CA GLN A 91 9.21 1.81 -8.00
C GLN A 91 9.83 3.13 -7.52
N LEU A 92 9.19 4.27 -7.87
CA LEU A 92 9.65 5.60 -7.44
C LEU A 92 9.62 5.76 -5.92
N TYR A 93 8.59 5.19 -5.27
CA TYR A 93 8.49 5.16 -3.82
C TYR A 93 9.72 4.49 -3.21
N PHE A 94 10.07 3.27 -3.63
CA PHE A 94 11.23 2.57 -3.07
C PHE A 94 12.56 3.25 -3.40
N HIS A 95 12.71 3.81 -4.60
CA HIS A 95 13.92 4.55 -4.99
C HIS A 95 14.20 5.76 -4.10
N SER A 96 13.15 6.38 -3.56
CA SER A 96 13.26 7.50 -2.62
C SER A 96 13.96 7.12 -1.30
N PHE A 97 14.07 5.83 -0.98
CA PHE A 97 14.70 5.32 0.24
C PHE A 97 16.10 4.71 0.01
N SER A 98 16.75 5.05 -1.10
CA SER A 98 18.09 4.55 -1.46
C SER A 98 19.24 5.10 -0.62
N LYS A 99 19.06 6.19 0.14
CA LYS A 99 20.16 6.75 0.94
C LYS A 99 20.45 5.87 2.16
N PRO A 100 21.74 5.67 2.51
CA PRO A 100 22.12 4.89 3.67
C PRO A 100 21.53 5.47 4.96
N LEU A 101 21.23 4.56 5.90
CA LEU A 101 20.80 4.90 7.25
C LEU A 101 21.98 5.36 8.09
N LYS A 102 21.72 6.20 9.08
CA LYS A 102 22.69 6.45 10.14
C LYS A 102 22.85 5.21 11.02
N THR A 103 23.93 5.13 11.78
CA THR A 103 24.23 3.98 12.65
C THR A 103 23.10 3.75 13.67
N GLU A 104 22.58 4.83 14.27
CA GLU A 104 21.48 4.79 15.24
C GLU A 104 20.11 4.43 14.62
N GLU A 105 19.95 4.62 13.31
CA GLU A 105 18.72 4.28 12.57
C GLU A 105 18.79 2.86 11.99
N SER A 106 19.96 2.23 11.97
CA SER A 106 20.15 0.93 11.34
C SER A 106 19.53 -0.20 12.16
N PRO A 107 19.05 -1.29 11.51
CA PRO A 107 18.58 -2.47 12.21
C PRO A 107 19.72 -3.23 12.88
N GLU A 108 19.43 -3.80 14.04
CA GLU A 108 20.32 -4.78 14.64
C GLU A 108 20.37 -6.07 13.80
N PRO A 109 21.50 -6.79 13.80
CA PRO A 109 21.60 -8.12 13.20
C PRO A 109 20.53 -9.09 13.73
N PRO A 110 20.02 -10.03 12.91
CA PRO A 110 20.40 -10.27 11.52
C PRO A 110 19.79 -9.24 10.56
N ILE A 111 20.60 -8.77 9.61
CA ILE A 111 20.21 -7.79 8.60
C ILE A 111 19.77 -8.51 7.32
N SER A 112 18.66 -8.08 6.74
CA SER A 112 18.18 -8.52 5.42
C SER A 112 17.81 -7.29 4.57
N PRO A 113 17.75 -7.40 3.24
CA PRO A 113 17.36 -6.29 2.38
C PRO A 113 15.98 -5.70 2.73
N ILE A 114 14.98 -6.54 3.03
CA ILE A 114 13.64 -6.08 3.39
C ILE A 114 13.62 -5.38 4.76
N LYS A 115 14.40 -5.88 5.72
CA LYS A 115 14.56 -5.24 7.03
C LYS A 115 15.22 -3.87 6.88
N MET A 116 16.34 -3.78 6.15
CA MET A 116 16.99 -2.50 5.84
C MET A 116 16.03 -1.50 5.19
N MET A 117 15.26 -1.94 4.20
CA MET A 117 14.30 -1.08 3.50
C MET A 117 13.20 -0.59 4.44
N SER A 118 12.66 -1.46 5.29
CA SER A 118 11.62 -1.08 6.25
C SER A 118 12.14 -0.03 7.25
N TYR A 119 13.37 -0.18 7.71
CA TYR A 119 14.03 0.77 8.61
C TYR A 119 14.30 2.11 7.90
N ALA A 120 14.71 2.08 6.63
CA ALA A 120 14.91 3.28 5.82
C ALA A 120 13.61 4.08 5.61
N ILE A 121 12.50 3.35 5.39
CA ILE A 121 11.17 3.93 5.27
C ILE A 121 10.74 4.61 6.57
N GLU A 122 10.92 3.94 7.72
CA GLU A 122 10.49 4.49 9.02
C GLU A 122 11.33 5.68 9.51
N ALA A 123 12.63 5.68 9.20
CA ALA A 123 13.56 6.75 9.56
C ALA A 123 13.26 8.07 8.86
N SER A 124 12.77 8.04 7.61
CA SER A 124 12.53 9.25 6.82
C SER A 124 11.35 9.09 5.86
N PRO A 125 10.13 8.88 6.37
CA PRO A 125 8.94 8.58 5.55
C PRO A 125 8.64 9.65 4.50
N GLY A 126 8.97 10.91 4.81
CA GLY A 126 8.77 12.05 3.91
C GLY A 126 9.64 12.06 2.66
N ARG A 127 10.59 11.12 2.48
CA ARG A 127 11.40 11.07 1.25
C ARG A 127 10.55 10.81 0.01
N ALA A 128 9.51 9.99 0.13
CA ALA A 128 8.58 9.66 -0.97
C ALA A 128 7.32 10.55 -0.97
N TRP A 129 7.42 11.81 -0.51
CA TRP A 129 6.25 12.67 -0.36
C TRP A 129 5.51 12.92 -1.68
N LYS A 130 6.21 12.97 -2.81
CA LYS A 130 5.60 13.22 -4.13
C LYS A 130 4.67 12.07 -4.52
N GLU A 131 5.17 10.85 -4.40
CA GLU A 131 4.44 9.62 -4.67
C GLU A 131 3.25 9.49 -3.71
N LEU A 132 3.44 9.84 -2.45
CA LEU A 132 2.41 9.78 -1.42
C LEU A 132 1.29 10.81 -1.66
N VAL A 133 1.60 12.02 -2.12
CA VAL A 133 0.60 13.02 -2.54
C VAL A 133 -0.20 12.50 -3.73
N ILE A 134 0.48 11.99 -4.76
CA ILE A 134 -0.18 11.44 -5.96
C ILE A 134 -1.11 10.27 -5.57
N LEU A 135 -0.62 9.31 -4.78
CA LEU A 135 -1.42 8.19 -4.27
C LEU A 135 -2.63 8.67 -3.46
N THR A 136 -2.46 9.67 -2.61
CA THR A 136 -3.55 10.23 -1.81
C THR A 136 -4.64 10.83 -2.71
N VAL A 137 -4.28 11.64 -3.70
CA VAL A 137 -5.24 12.24 -4.64
C VAL A 137 -6.00 11.16 -5.42
N ILE A 138 -5.29 10.15 -5.92
CA ILE A 138 -5.91 9.03 -6.67
C ILE A 138 -6.86 8.24 -5.76
N LEU A 139 -6.47 7.95 -4.51
CA LEU A 139 -7.31 7.21 -3.56
C LEU A 139 -8.55 8.00 -3.14
N VAL A 140 -8.42 9.30 -2.87
CA VAL A 140 -9.56 10.17 -2.55
C VAL A 140 -10.53 10.26 -3.73
N TRP A 141 -10.01 10.41 -4.94
CA TRP A 141 -10.82 10.40 -6.16
C TRP A 141 -11.51 9.04 -6.37
N ALA A 142 -10.80 7.93 -6.17
CA ALA A 142 -11.36 6.58 -6.27
C ALA A 142 -12.48 6.38 -5.25
N LEU A 143 -12.29 6.83 -4.00
CA LEU A 143 -13.32 6.77 -2.97
C LEU A 143 -14.56 7.59 -3.37
N TYR A 144 -14.36 8.82 -3.84
CA TYR A 144 -15.45 9.68 -4.31
C TYR A 144 -16.25 9.00 -5.42
N MET A 145 -15.60 8.43 -6.42
CA MET A 145 -16.26 7.71 -7.51
C MET A 145 -16.98 6.44 -7.04
N LEU A 146 -16.39 5.69 -6.10
CA LEU A 146 -17.03 4.51 -5.52
C LEU A 146 -18.31 4.89 -4.74
N LEU A 147 -18.29 5.97 -3.99
CA LEU A 147 -19.45 6.42 -3.21
C LEU A 147 -20.55 6.97 -4.13
N THR A 148 -20.20 7.92 -5.00
CA THR A 148 -21.18 8.62 -5.85
C THR A 148 -21.69 7.75 -6.99
N VAL A 149 -20.81 7.20 -7.82
CA VAL A 149 -21.20 6.39 -9.00
C VAL A 149 -21.42 4.92 -8.60
N GLY A 150 -20.62 4.41 -7.66
CA GLY A 150 -20.72 3.01 -7.25
C GLY A 150 -21.94 2.72 -6.37
N PHE A 151 -22.30 3.62 -5.45
CA PHE A 151 -23.38 3.45 -4.48
C PHE A 151 -24.47 4.53 -4.49
N GLY A 152 -24.29 5.64 -5.21
CA GLY A 152 -25.30 6.71 -5.27
C GLY A 152 -25.37 7.58 -3.99
N LEU A 153 -24.27 7.65 -3.24
CA LEU A 153 -24.15 8.44 -2.00
C LEU A 153 -23.62 9.86 -2.25
#